data_AF-A0A523DE24-F1
#
_entry.id   AF-A0A523DE24-F1
#
_cell.length_a   1.000
_cell.length_b   1.000
_cell.length_c   1.000
_cell.angle_alpha   90.00
_cell.angle_beta   90.00
_cell.angle_gamma   90.00
#
_symmetry.space_group_name_H-M   'P 1'
#
loop_
_entity.id
_entity.type
_entity.pdbx_description
1 polymer ?
#
loop_
_entity_poly.entity_id
_entity_poly.type
_entity_poly.pdbx_seq_one_letter_code
_entity_poly.pdbx_strand_id
1 'polypeptide(L)' 'MRPSFSEHSSLTANFDAIRISLASPERIRSWSYGEVTKPETINYRTFKPERDGLFCAKIFG' A
#
# COMPACT_ATOMS: atom_id res chain seq x y z
N MET A 1 32.81 -7.23 20.58
CA MET A 1 31.42 -7.67 20.91
C MET A 1 30.55 -7.28 19.73
N ARG A 2 30.16 -8.24 18.87
CA ARG A 2 29.31 -7.96 17.68
C ARG A 2 27.84 -7.98 18.11
N PRO A 3 27.01 -7.00 17.72
CA PRO A 3 25.58 -7.06 18.00
C PRO A 3 24.95 -8.19 17.18
N SER A 4 24.08 -8.98 17.82
CA SER A 4 23.31 -10.08 17.23
C SER A 4 22.28 -9.50 16.25
N PHE A 5 22.42 -9.82 14.96
CA PHE A 5 21.41 -9.52 13.95
C PHE A 5 20.27 -10.55 14.06
N SER A 6 19.35 -10.38 14.99
CA SER A 6 18.17 -11.25 15.11
C SER A 6 17.00 -10.58 15.82
N GLU A 7 16.48 -9.48 15.27
CA GLU A 7 15.19 -8.90 15.72
C GLU A 7 14.30 -8.49 14.52
N HIS A 8 14.10 -9.40 13.56
CA HIS A 8 13.11 -9.22 12.48
C HIS A 8 12.21 -10.44 12.30
N SER A 9 11.74 -11.04 13.39
CA SER A 9 10.81 -12.18 13.34
C SER A 9 9.62 -12.01 14.28
N SER A 10 8.97 -10.84 14.25
CA SER A 10 7.84 -10.55 15.15
C SER A 10 6.57 -10.04 14.45
N LEU A 11 6.41 -10.27 13.13
CA LEU A 11 5.22 -9.79 12.40
C LEU A 11 4.47 -10.86 11.62
N THR A 12 5.01 -12.06 11.46
CA THR A 12 4.29 -13.19 10.85
C THR A 12 3.67 -14.02 11.96
N ALA A 13 2.57 -13.52 12.55
CA ALA A 13 1.73 -14.33 13.41
C ALA A 13 1.20 -15.51 12.58
N ASN A 14 1.41 -16.73 13.05
CA ASN A 14 0.78 -17.91 12.45
C ASN A 14 -0.73 -17.81 12.69
N PHE A 15 -1.51 -17.91 11.62
CA PHE A 15 -2.98 -17.93 11.70
C PHE A 15 -3.45 -19.39 11.60
N ASP A 16 -4.45 -19.77 12.40
CA ASP A 16 -5.00 -21.13 12.38
C ASP A 16 -6.02 -21.33 11.24
N ALA A 17 -6.61 -20.24 10.72
CA ALA A 17 -7.61 -20.28 9.67
C ALA A 17 -7.68 -18.98 8.85
N ILE A 18 -8.18 -19.07 7.61
CA ILE A 18 -8.44 -17.94 6.71
C ILE A 18 -9.93 -17.89 6.37
N ARG A 19 -10.52 -16.70 6.30
CA ARG A 19 -11.91 -16.47 5.88
C ARG A 19 -11.98 -15.49 4.72
N ILE A 20 -12.90 -15.74 3.78
CA ILE A 20 -13.29 -14.82 2.71
C ILE A 20 -14.69 -14.25 2.97
N SER A 21 -14.89 -12.97 2.65
CA SER A 21 -16.18 -12.28 2.78
C SER A 21 -16.23 -11.07 1.85
N LEU A 22 -17.43 -10.61 1.51
CA LEU A 22 -17.60 -9.35 0.78
C LEU A 22 -17.15 -8.16 1.63
N ALA A 23 -16.47 -7.21 1.00
CA ALA A 23 -16.10 -5.93 1.61
C ALA A 23 -17.20 -4.90 1.39
N SER A 24 -17.56 -4.15 2.45
CA SER A 24 -18.47 -3.02 2.34
C SER A 24 -17.75 -1.78 1.78
N PRO A 25 -18.48 -0.77 1.26
CA PRO A 25 -17.89 0.49 0.80
C PRO A 25 -17.03 1.18 1.87
N GLU A 26 -17.45 1.15 3.13
CA GLU A 26 -16.71 1.73 4.26
C GLU A 26 -15.39 1.00 4.48
N ARG A 27 -15.40 -0.33 4.38
CA ARG A 27 -14.19 -1.15 4.51
C ARG A 27 -13.20 -0.86 3.39
N ILE A 28 -13.66 -0.77 2.14
CA ILE A 28 -12.81 -0.42 0.99
C ILE A 28 -12.15 0.95 1.20
N ARG A 29 -12.92 1.96 1.64
CA ARG A 29 -12.39 3.29 1.95
C ARG A 29 -11.37 3.25 3.09
N SER A 30 -11.59 2.43 4.12
CA SER A 30 -10.66 2.30 5.25
C SER A 30 -9.32 1.67 4.88
N TRP A 31 -9.28 0.87 3.82
CA TRP A 31 -8.05 0.29 3.28
C TRP A 31 -7.28 1.26 2.37
N SER A 32 -7.96 2.27 1.83
CA SER A 32 -7.35 3.22 0.91
C SER A 32 -6.66 4.35 1.66
N TYR A 33 -5.51 4.76 1.14
CA TYR A 33 -4.74 5.92 1.64
C TYR A 33 -5.02 7.21 0.85
N GLY A 34 -5.86 7.13 -0.19
CA GLY A 34 -6.25 8.26 -1.02
C GLY A 34 -7.18 7.85 -2.16
N GLU A 35 -7.54 8.80 -3.02
CA GLU A 35 -8.40 8.56 -4.20
C GLU A 35 -7.64 8.95 -5.46
N VAL A 36 -7.63 8.05 -6.45
CA VAL A 36 -7.12 8.33 -7.79
C VAL A 36 -8.26 8.96 -8.59
N THR A 37 -8.06 10.20 -9.03
CA THR A 37 -9.07 10.95 -9.81
C THR A 37 -8.73 11.01 -11.29
N LYS A 38 -7.52 10.55 -11.65
CA LYS A 38 -6.88 10.77 -12.93
C LYS A 38 -6.30 9.45 -13.47
N PRO A 39 -6.53 9.09 -14.74
CA PRO A 39 -6.01 7.85 -15.32
C PRO A 39 -4.51 7.93 -15.66
N GLU A 40 -3.89 9.11 -15.56
CA GLU A 40 -2.49 9.31 -15.90
C GLU A 40 -1.55 8.54 -14.95
N THR A 41 -0.43 8.08 -15.50
CA THR A 41 0.54 7.25 -14.78
C THR A 41 1.77 8.07 -14.39
N ILE A 42 2.71 8.19 -15.33
CA ILE A 42 3.97 8.90 -15.18
C ILE A 42 4.11 9.91 -16.31
N ASN A 43 4.77 11.02 -16.02
CA ASN A 43 5.10 12.01 -17.02
C ASN A 43 6.15 11.46 -18.01
N TYR A 44 5.88 11.53 -19.32
CA TYR A 44 6.78 10.96 -20.33
C TYR A 44 8.15 11.66 -20.44
N ARG A 45 8.29 12.93 -20.00
CA ARG A 45 9.55 13.67 -20.07
C ARG A 45 10.36 13.57 -18.79
N THR A 46 9.68 13.73 -17.66
CA THR A 46 10.36 13.83 -16.35
C THR A 46 10.42 12.50 -15.61
N PHE A 47 9.66 11.49 -16.06
CA PHE A 47 9.46 10.20 -15.39
C PHE A 47 8.94 10.32 -13.95
N LYS A 48 8.41 11.50 -13.58
CA LYS A 48 7.78 11.72 -12.29
C LYS A 48 6.34 11.23 -12.32
N PRO A 49 5.84 10.59 -11.25
CA PRO A 49 4.44 10.24 -11.15
C PRO A 49 3.53 11.47 -11.24
N GLU A 50 2.41 11.31 -11.93
CA GLU A 50 1.42 12.38 -12.06
C GLU A 50 0.63 12.56 -10.76
N ARG A 51 0.33 13.82 -10.41
CA ARG A 51 -0.43 14.13 -9.19
C ARG A 51 -1.88 13.68 -9.34
N ASP A 52 -2.36 12.97 -8.32
CA ASP A 52 -3.69 12.33 -8.26
C ASP A 52 -3.90 11.20 -9.30
N GLY A 53 -2.81 10.79 -9.99
CA GLY A 53 -2.78 9.70 -10.95
C GLY A 53 -2.53 8.32 -10.32
N LEU A 54 -2.45 7.29 -11.17
CA LEU A 54 -2.32 5.88 -10.76
C LEU A 54 -1.06 5.56 -9.94
N PHE A 55 -0.01 6.36 -10.07
CA PHE A 55 1.26 6.21 -9.35
C PHE A 55 1.52 7.37 -8.37
N CYS A 56 0.50 8.12 -7.96
CA CYS A 56 0.70 9.30 -7.14
C CYS A 56 1.38 8.97 -5.79
N ALA A 57 2.56 9.54 -5.56
CA ALA A 57 3.33 9.39 -4.32
C ALA A 57 2.54 9.81 -3.07
N LYS A 58 1.62 10.77 -3.19
CA LYS A 58 0.74 11.17 -2.08
C LYS A 58 -0.16 10.01 -1.59
N ILE A 59 -0.55 9.10 -2.48
CA ILE A 59 -1.45 7.98 -2.17
C ILE A 59 -0.65 6.76 -1.73
N PHE A 60 0.48 6.47 -2.39
CA PHE A 60 1.18 5.19 -2.24
C PHE A 60 2.55 5.26 -1.55
N GLY A 61 3.13 6.45 -1.34
CA GLY A 61 4.48 6.65 -0.78
C GLY A 61 5.49 7.09 -1.83
#